data_AF-A0A4D6HD03-F1
#
_entry.id   AF-A0A4D6HD03-F1
#
_cell.length_a   1.000
_cell.length_b   1.000
_cell.length_c   1.000
_cell.angle_alpha   90.00
_cell.angle_beta   90.00
_cell.angle_gamma   90.00
#
_symmetry.space_group_name_H-M   'P 1'
#
loop_
_entity.id
_entity.type
_entity.pdbx_description
1 polymer ?
#
loop_
_entity_poly.entity_id
_entity_poly.type
_entity_poly.pdbx_seq_one_letter_code
_entity_poly.pdbx_strand_id
1 'polypeptide(L)'
;MEIPELVQEHLGGEELQTGIMLGDEDVLCLTPTRLLCYRAEGLLSDESVTEYPHEVERLGLNEGRRKTKFVFEYVEDTRSLTVPNGVAGDVLELVLEGILSTERVLEEDEGVVGAFRFSELTLIVAEQRLVKHVGGSVWESDFETFAYEDLTGLEFEKASVATEIVLQVDGRPQRIKTPNDKARLVEKTLQKAVFEFFDVTSMSELQSHFQTEADEESVDEEPASTGDEFSFGSEITPLGGDSETTNASTEDDTNRSIVDAEDEPTKGETEDGEPAIASGLSETESASIETTDGPDPDALTQEDLQEVSDQLSELTTAVNKQNELLRKQHGAIKQLVEELRQGR
;
A
#
# COMPACT_ATOMS: atom_id res chain seq x y z
N MET A 1 -25.05 20.54 5.80
CA MET A 1 -24.03 21.47 6.34
C MET A 1 -24.38 22.85 5.82
N GLU A 2 -24.23 23.92 6.62
CA GLU A 2 -24.29 25.28 6.08
C GLU A 2 -22.87 25.68 5.68
N ILE A 3 -22.71 26.24 4.47
CA ILE A 3 -21.40 26.55 3.89
C ILE A 3 -21.08 28.02 4.19
N PRO A 4 -19.99 28.35 4.90
CA PRO A 4 -19.65 29.73 5.25
C PRO A 4 -19.56 30.65 4.03
N GLU A 5 -19.95 31.93 4.18
CA GLU A 5 -19.95 32.89 3.07
C GLU A 5 -18.54 33.06 2.47
N LEU A 6 -17.49 33.08 3.30
CA LEU A 6 -16.10 33.15 2.85
C LEU A 6 -15.68 31.96 1.96
N VAL A 7 -16.24 30.76 2.16
CA VAL A 7 -16.01 29.61 1.27
C VAL A 7 -16.67 29.85 -0.08
N GLN A 8 -17.89 30.41 -0.09
CA GLN A 8 -18.62 30.72 -1.33
C GLN A 8 -17.89 31.79 -2.18
N GLU A 9 -17.21 32.75 -1.55
CA GLU A 9 -16.34 33.70 -2.25
C GLU A 9 -15.11 33.01 -2.88
N HIS A 10 -14.53 32.00 -2.22
CA HIS A 10 -13.35 31.27 -2.68
C HIS A 10 -13.63 30.14 -3.69
N LEU A 11 -14.89 29.74 -3.89
CA LEU A 11 -15.26 28.77 -4.94
C LEU A 11 -14.89 29.25 -6.35
N GLY A 12 -14.83 30.56 -6.60
CA GLY A 12 -14.43 31.13 -7.90
C GLY A 12 -15.41 30.86 -9.07
N GLY A 13 -16.53 30.18 -8.81
CA GLY A 13 -17.50 29.71 -9.80
C GLY A 13 -17.59 28.18 -9.93
N GLU A 14 -16.77 27.42 -9.20
CA GLU A 14 -16.90 25.96 -9.09
C GLU A 14 -18.05 25.56 -8.15
N GLU A 15 -18.57 24.35 -8.36
CA GLU A 15 -19.55 23.73 -7.46
C GLU A 15 -18.83 22.94 -6.37
N LEU A 16 -19.42 22.88 -5.17
CA LEU A 16 -18.91 22.11 -4.04
C LEU A 16 -19.45 20.69 -4.12
N GLN A 17 -18.56 19.70 -4.25
CA GLN A 17 -18.93 18.28 -4.39
C GLN A 17 -19.25 17.68 -3.01
N THR A 18 -18.26 17.68 -2.12
CA THR A 18 -18.33 17.07 -0.78
C THR A 18 -17.74 18.02 0.26
N GLY A 19 -18.19 17.95 1.51
CA GLY A 19 -17.64 18.76 2.61
C GLY A 19 -17.73 18.05 3.96
N ILE A 20 -16.63 18.09 4.72
CA ILE A 20 -16.48 17.41 6.02
C ILE A 20 -16.12 18.39 7.13
N MET A 21 -16.69 18.19 8.31
CA MET A 21 -16.39 18.98 9.51
C MET A 21 -15.10 18.48 10.16
N LEU A 22 -14.10 19.35 10.32
CA LEU A 22 -12.82 19.00 10.92
C LEU A 22 -12.85 19.02 12.46
N GLY A 23 -13.81 19.75 13.03
CA GLY A 23 -13.97 19.96 14.46
C GLY A 23 -14.40 21.41 14.74
N ASP A 24 -15.14 21.62 15.83
CA ASP A 24 -15.74 22.92 16.17
C ASP A 24 -16.57 23.49 14.99
N GLU A 25 -16.09 24.51 14.30
CA GLU A 25 -16.70 25.10 13.09
C GLU A 25 -15.76 25.05 11.86
N ASP A 26 -14.61 24.37 11.94
CA ASP A 26 -13.68 24.19 10.82
C ASP A 26 -14.22 23.18 9.80
N VAL A 27 -14.05 23.46 8.50
CA VAL A 27 -14.60 22.63 7.39
C VAL A 27 -13.53 22.41 6.31
N LEU A 28 -13.48 21.20 5.74
CA LEU A 28 -12.75 20.92 4.50
C LEU A 28 -13.75 20.61 3.39
N CYS A 29 -13.70 21.39 2.31
CA CYS A 29 -14.58 21.24 1.16
C CYS A 29 -13.80 20.76 -0.07
N LEU A 30 -14.36 19.82 -0.82
CA LEU A 30 -13.87 19.38 -2.12
C LEU A 30 -14.56 20.17 -3.25
N THR A 31 -13.74 20.65 -4.18
CA THR A 31 -14.14 21.23 -5.47
C THR A 31 -13.39 20.49 -6.59
N PRO A 32 -13.79 20.62 -7.87
CA PRO A 32 -13.15 19.90 -8.97
C PRO A 32 -11.65 20.16 -9.16
N THR A 33 -11.10 21.26 -8.63
CA THR A 33 -9.67 21.61 -8.82
C THR A 33 -8.84 21.68 -7.53
N ARG A 34 -9.47 21.85 -6.37
CA ARG A 34 -8.79 22.05 -5.08
C ARG A 34 -9.63 21.67 -3.87
N LEU A 35 -8.96 21.48 -2.74
CA LEU A 35 -9.59 21.49 -1.42
C LEU A 35 -9.57 22.90 -0.84
N LEU A 36 -10.69 23.32 -0.26
CA LEU A 36 -10.83 24.55 0.50
C LEU A 36 -10.93 24.21 1.99
N CYS A 37 -9.87 24.48 2.76
CA CYS A 37 -9.90 24.35 4.22
C CYS A 37 -10.35 25.68 4.82
N TYR A 38 -11.61 25.75 5.24
CA TYR A 38 -12.14 26.81 6.08
C TYR A 38 -11.73 26.62 7.54
N ARG A 39 -11.39 27.71 8.23
CA ARG A 39 -11.31 27.76 9.69
C ARG A 39 -12.03 28.98 10.24
N ALA A 40 -12.80 28.74 11.30
CA ALA A 40 -13.60 29.78 11.95
C ALA A 40 -12.75 30.74 12.78
N GLU A 41 -13.33 31.90 13.15
CA GLU A 41 -12.70 32.87 14.04
C GLU A 41 -12.43 32.22 15.42
N GLY A 42 -11.14 32.14 15.78
CA GLY A 42 -10.68 31.66 17.08
C GLY A 42 -10.18 32.80 17.95
N LEU A 43 -10.05 32.55 19.26
CA LEU A 43 -9.60 33.54 20.27
C LEU A 43 -8.25 34.26 19.97
N LEU A 44 -7.49 33.77 18.99
CA LEU A 44 -6.16 34.26 18.59
C LEU A 44 -5.95 34.28 17.06
N SER A 45 -6.99 34.00 16.26
CA SER A 45 -6.90 33.84 14.80
C SER A 45 -8.19 34.28 14.11
N ASP A 46 -8.07 35.13 13.10
CA ASP A 46 -9.21 35.55 12.27
C ASP A 46 -9.75 34.37 11.40
N GLU A 47 -10.99 34.51 10.93
CA GLU A 47 -11.62 33.62 9.93
C GLU A 47 -10.73 33.49 8.68
N SER A 48 -10.56 32.27 8.15
CA SER A 48 -9.66 32.04 7.00
C SER A 48 -10.04 30.85 6.12
N VAL A 49 -9.71 30.95 4.83
CA VAL A 49 -9.73 29.83 3.87
C VAL A 49 -8.31 29.59 3.37
N THR A 50 -7.88 28.33 3.35
CA THR A 50 -6.60 27.89 2.78
C THR A 50 -6.84 26.90 1.65
N GLU A 51 -6.24 27.17 0.49
CA GLU A 51 -6.39 26.34 -0.71
C GLU A 51 -5.26 25.31 -0.87
N TYR A 52 -5.64 24.09 -1.22
CA TYR A 52 -4.74 22.99 -1.56
C TYR A 52 -5.15 22.44 -2.94
N PRO A 53 -4.44 22.78 -4.03
CA PRO A 53 -4.68 22.20 -5.35
C PRO A 53 -4.54 20.67 -5.34
N HIS A 54 -5.24 20.01 -6.26
CA HIS A 54 -5.23 18.54 -6.42
C HIS A 54 -4.03 18.00 -7.21
N GLU A 55 -3.32 18.85 -7.96
CA GLU A 55 -2.11 18.52 -8.73
C GLU A 55 -0.91 18.26 -7.79
N VAL A 56 -0.97 17.18 -7.01
CA VAL A 56 -0.06 16.85 -5.89
C VAL A 56 0.94 15.77 -6.31
N GLU A 57 2.21 16.16 -6.52
CA GLU A 57 3.31 15.25 -6.85
C GLU A 57 3.51 14.15 -5.80
N ARG A 58 3.32 14.49 -4.52
CA ARG A 58 3.52 13.57 -3.40
C ARG A 58 2.67 13.95 -2.18
N LEU A 59 1.89 12.99 -1.68
CA LEU A 59 1.10 13.14 -0.45
C LEU A 59 1.79 12.44 0.74
N GLY A 60 2.35 13.22 1.65
CA GLY A 60 2.89 12.74 2.94
C GLY A 60 1.83 12.78 4.05
N LEU A 61 1.93 11.88 5.04
CA LEU A 61 1.02 11.84 6.19
C LEU A 61 1.77 11.45 7.46
N ASN A 62 1.63 12.27 8.49
CA ASN A 62 2.30 12.12 9.78
C ASN A 62 1.25 11.96 10.89
N GLU A 63 1.06 10.73 11.36
CA GLU A 63 0.13 10.41 12.45
C GLU A 63 0.72 10.81 13.82
N GLY A 64 0.16 11.82 14.47
CA GLY A 64 0.46 12.16 15.86
C GLY A 64 -0.51 11.51 16.84
N ARG A 65 -0.26 11.58 18.16
CA ARG A 65 -1.17 11.05 19.19
C ARG A 65 -2.60 11.66 19.17
N ARG A 66 -2.76 12.88 18.66
CA ARG A 66 -4.01 13.68 18.74
C ARG A 66 -4.44 14.38 17.45
N LYS A 67 -3.49 14.68 16.57
CA LYS A 67 -3.71 15.30 15.27
C LYS A 67 -2.82 14.62 14.22
N THR A 68 -3.36 14.44 13.02
CA THR A 68 -2.63 13.94 11.85
C THR A 68 -2.27 15.13 10.96
N LYS A 69 -1.02 15.18 10.48
CA LYS A 69 -0.55 16.20 9.56
C LYS A 69 -0.37 15.62 8.16
N PHE A 70 -1.23 16.06 7.24
CA PHE A 70 -1.07 15.88 5.80
C PHE A 70 -0.03 16.86 5.29
N VAL A 71 0.81 16.42 4.36
CA VAL A 71 1.85 17.21 3.70
C VAL A 71 1.65 17.04 2.19
N PHE A 72 1.44 18.15 1.50
CA PHE A 72 1.21 18.19 0.06
C PHE A 72 2.47 18.79 -0.56
N GLU A 73 3.23 17.98 -1.26
CA GLU A 73 4.40 18.44 -2.02
C GLU A 73 3.96 18.70 -3.47
N TYR A 74 4.24 19.91 -3.94
CA TYR A 74 3.97 20.40 -5.29
C TYR A 74 5.30 20.67 -6.01
N VAL A 75 5.26 20.93 -7.31
CA VAL A 75 6.46 21.26 -8.11
C VAL A 75 7.21 22.51 -7.58
N GLU A 76 6.47 23.51 -7.07
CA GLU A 76 7.04 24.79 -6.62
C GLU A 76 7.03 25.01 -5.09
N ASP A 77 6.09 24.38 -4.35
CA ASP A 77 5.90 24.63 -2.92
C ASP A 77 5.51 23.38 -2.11
N THR A 78 5.38 23.52 -0.79
CA THR A 78 4.95 22.43 0.09
C THR A 78 3.98 22.96 1.12
N ARG A 79 2.75 22.45 1.11
CA ARG A 79 1.68 22.85 2.03
C ARG A 79 1.43 21.77 3.06
N SER A 80 0.69 22.10 4.11
CA SER A 80 0.24 21.09 5.05
C SER A 80 -1.08 21.44 5.70
N LEU A 81 -1.87 20.40 5.98
CA LEU A 81 -3.13 20.45 6.70
C LEU A 81 -2.95 19.63 7.99
N THR A 82 -3.60 20.02 9.09
CA THR A 82 -3.46 19.32 10.37
C THR A 82 -4.81 19.21 11.07
N VAL A 83 -5.34 17.99 11.09
CA VAL A 83 -6.72 17.67 11.52
C VAL A 83 -6.71 16.80 12.77
N PRO A 84 -7.77 16.76 13.59
CA PRO A 84 -7.92 15.78 14.67
C PRO A 84 -7.88 14.34 14.13
N ASN A 85 -7.29 13.40 14.88
CA ASN A 85 -7.20 12.00 14.44
C ASN A 85 -8.56 11.37 14.14
N GLY A 86 -9.63 11.80 14.83
CA GLY A 86 -10.98 11.25 14.69
C GLY A 86 -11.63 11.48 13.33
N VAL A 87 -11.13 12.41 12.51
CA VAL A 87 -11.60 12.69 11.14
C VAL A 87 -10.50 12.43 10.10
N ALA A 88 -9.35 11.87 10.50
CA ALA A 88 -8.20 11.73 9.61
C ALA A 88 -8.37 10.65 8.53
N GLY A 89 -9.34 9.74 8.67
CA GLY A 89 -9.74 8.80 7.61
C GLY A 89 -10.58 9.53 6.56
N ASP A 90 -11.66 10.16 6.98
CA ASP A 90 -12.60 10.96 6.17
C ASP A 90 -11.85 12.05 5.36
N VAL A 91 -10.87 12.71 5.98
CA VAL A 91 -9.98 13.70 5.32
C VAL A 91 -9.05 13.03 4.30
N LEU A 92 -8.53 11.84 4.59
CA LEU A 92 -7.67 11.10 3.67
C LEU A 92 -8.45 10.63 2.43
N GLU A 93 -9.69 10.18 2.62
CA GLU A 93 -10.60 9.77 1.55
C GLU A 93 -10.92 10.96 0.65
N LEU A 94 -11.37 12.10 1.23
CA LEU A 94 -11.66 13.33 0.50
C LEU A 94 -10.44 13.92 -0.24
N VAL A 95 -9.24 13.82 0.35
CA VAL A 95 -7.99 14.26 -0.28
C VAL A 95 -7.65 13.39 -1.48
N LEU A 96 -7.79 12.06 -1.36
CA LEU A 96 -7.46 11.14 -2.44
C LEU A 96 -8.48 11.20 -3.57
N GLU A 97 -9.77 11.42 -3.28
CA GLU A 97 -10.82 11.64 -4.28
C GLU A 97 -10.42 12.78 -5.25
N GLY A 98 -10.13 13.97 -4.72
CA GLY A 98 -9.72 15.12 -5.55
C GLY A 98 -8.44 14.90 -6.37
N ILE A 99 -7.41 14.28 -5.78
CA ILE A 99 -6.16 13.95 -6.48
C ILE A 99 -6.41 12.94 -7.60
N LEU A 100 -7.10 11.83 -7.30
CA LEU A 100 -7.32 10.74 -8.25
C LEU A 100 -8.23 11.15 -9.42
N SER A 101 -9.25 11.98 -9.19
CA SER A 101 -10.07 12.55 -10.28
C SER A 101 -9.25 13.49 -11.17
N THR A 102 -8.33 14.28 -10.59
CA THR A 102 -7.47 15.22 -11.34
C THR A 102 -6.47 14.50 -12.24
N GLU A 103 -5.86 13.43 -11.71
CA GLU A 103 -4.98 12.51 -12.45
C GLU A 103 -5.74 11.59 -13.43
N ARG A 104 -7.08 11.61 -13.43
CA ARG A 104 -7.96 10.72 -14.23
C ARG A 104 -7.75 9.24 -13.94
N VAL A 105 -7.50 8.93 -12.66
CA VAL A 105 -7.50 7.56 -12.15
C VAL A 105 -8.92 7.11 -11.84
N LEU A 106 -9.81 8.03 -11.44
CA LEU A 106 -11.26 7.86 -11.28
C LEU A 106 -12.01 8.52 -12.46
N GLU A 107 -13.23 8.07 -12.75
CA GLU A 107 -14.13 8.79 -13.68
C GLU A 107 -14.69 10.09 -13.07
N GLU A 108 -15.31 10.94 -13.90
CA GLU A 108 -15.81 12.28 -13.48
C GLU A 108 -16.87 12.25 -12.36
N ASP A 109 -17.59 11.13 -12.19
CA ASP A 109 -18.63 10.91 -11.16
C ASP A 109 -18.27 9.80 -10.14
N GLU A 110 -17.03 9.28 -10.11
CA GLU A 110 -16.64 8.15 -9.25
C GLU A 110 -16.02 8.60 -7.91
N GLY A 111 -16.63 8.21 -6.78
CA GLY A 111 -16.16 8.56 -5.43
C GLY A 111 -15.19 7.56 -4.77
N VAL A 112 -14.56 7.98 -3.67
CA VAL A 112 -13.73 7.11 -2.81
C VAL A 112 -14.55 6.52 -1.67
N VAL A 113 -14.64 5.18 -1.62
CA VAL A 113 -15.42 4.42 -0.62
C VAL A 113 -14.59 4.07 0.62
N GLY A 114 -13.26 4.11 0.54
CA GLY A 114 -12.39 4.12 1.72
C GLY A 114 -10.90 4.00 1.43
N ALA A 115 -10.06 4.64 2.25
CA ALA A 115 -8.61 4.72 2.05
C ALA A 115 -7.81 4.15 3.23
N PHE A 116 -6.88 3.24 2.94
CA PHE A 116 -6.19 2.46 3.96
C PHE A 116 -4.67 2.41 3.75
N ARG A 117 -3.91 2.87 4.76
CA ARG A 117 -2.43 2.81 4.78
C ARG A 117 -1.90 1.70 5.69
N PHE A 118 -0.89 0.98 5.18
CA PHE A 118 -0.17 -0.12 5.84
C PHE A 118 1.35 -0.02 5.58
N SER A 119 2.09 0.69 6.44
CA SER A 119 3.51 0.99 6.26
C SER A 119 3.82 1.72 4.93
N GLU A 120 4.16 0.96 3.88
CA GLU A 120 4.54 1.43 2.53
C GLU A 120 3.45 1.12 1.48
N LEU A 121 2.36 0.44 1.86
CA LEU A 121 1.22 0.17 0.98
C LEU A 121 0.08 1.13 1.30
N THR A 122 -0.45 1.82 0.29
CA THR A 122 -1.77 2.48 0.35
C THR A 122 -2.72 1.72 -0.56
N LEU A 123 -3.91 1.41 -0.04
CA LEU A 123 -5.00 0.78 -0.78
C LEU A 123 -6.23 1.67 -0.71
N ILE A 124 -6.77 2.04 -1.87
CA ILE A 124 -7.87 2.99 -2.03
C ILE A 124 -9.01 2.25 -2.74
N VAL A 125 -10.10 2.02 -2.01
CA VAL A 125 -11.32 1.42 -2.54
C VAL A 125 -12.17 2.55 -3.11
N ALA A 126 -12.36 2.60 -4.42
CA ALA A 126 -13.32 3.48 -5.08
C ALA A 126 -14.58 2.70 -5.45
N GLU A 127 -15.56 3.38 -6.05
CA GLU A 127 -16.85 2.79 -6.41
C GLU A 127 -16.79 1.83 -7.61
N GLN A 128 -15.83 2.02 -8.54
CA GLN A 128 -15.69 1.20 -9.75
C GLN A 128 -14.30 0.54 -9.88
N ARG A 129 -13.32 0.91 -9.03
CA ARG A 129 -11.97 0.32 -9.06
C ARG A 129 -11.28 0.27 -7.69
N LEU A 130 -10.24 -0.56 -7.60
CA LEU A 130 -9.29 -0.61 -6.49
C LEU A 130 -7.94 -0.06 -6.93
N VAL A 131 -7.44 0.98 -6.26
CA VAL A 131 -6.12 1.57 -6.53
C VAL A 131 -5.13 1.16 -5.42
N LYS A 132 -3.93 0.74 -5.82
CA LYS A 132 -2.88 0.17 -4.97
C LYS A 132 -1.56 0.88 -5.25
N HIS A 133 -1.17 1.78 -4.36
CA HIS A 133 0.09 2.53 -4.40
C HIS A 133 1.11 1.90 -3.43
N VAL A 134 2.37 1.79 -3.83
CA VAL A 134 3.45 1.21 -3.00
C VAL A 134 4.65 2.17 -2.93
N GLY A 135 4.79 2.87 -1.82
CA GLY A 135 5.83 3.87 -1.64
C GLY A 135 5.95 4.39 -0.19
N GLY A 136 6.94 5.25 0.04
CA GLY A 136 7.12 5.91 1.34
C GLY A 136 6.01 6.93 1.64
N SER A 137 5.38 7.48 0.60
CA SER A 137 4.24 8.39 0.71
C SER A 137 2.89 7.67 0.71
N VAL A 138 1.82 8.43 0.95
CA VAL A 138 0.44 7.96 0.79
C VAL A 138 0.13 7.79 -0.69
N TRP A 139 0.53 8.77 -1.49
CA TRP A 139 0.33 8.85 -2.94
C TRP A 139 1.57 9.43 -3.63
N GLU A 140 1.88 8.88 -4.79
CA GLU A 140 2.87 9.23 -5.81
C GLU A 140 2.31 8.69 -7.15
N SER A 141 2.87 9.09 -8.30
CA SER A 141 2.37 8.72 -9.63
C SER A 141 2.63 7.27 -10.09
N ASP A 142 3.18 6.40 -9.23
CA ASP A 142 3.42 4.97 -9.51
C ASP A 142 2.44 4.10 -8.70
N PHE A 143 1.41 3.58 -9.38
CA PHE A 143 0.32 2.83 -8.77
C PHE A 143 -0.22 1.75 -9.72
N GLU A 144 -0.82 0.71 -9.14
CA GLU A 144 -1.59 -0.30 -9.85
C GLU A 144 -3.09 -0.05 -9.65
N THR A 145 -3.88 -0.18 -10.71
CA THR A 145 -5.35 -0.06 -10.66
C THR A 145 -5.97 -1.38 -11.14
N PHE A 146 -7.05 -1.80 -10.47
CA PHE A 146 -7.86 -2.95 -10.84
C PHE A 146 -9.31 -2.47 -10.96
N ALA A 147 -9.84 -2.34 -12.18
CA ALA A 147 -11.24 -2.01 -12.37
C ALA A 147 -12.12 -3.19 -11.93
N TYR A 148 -13.33 -2.91 -11.47
CA TYR A 148 -14.25 -3.97 -11.05
C TYR A 148 -14.87 -4.70 -12.25
N GLU A 149 -14.97 -4.05 -13.42
CA GLU A 149 -15.39 -4.72 -14.68
C GLU A 149 -14.41 -5.83 -15.12
N ASP A 150 -13.12 -5.72 -14.83
CA ASP A 150 -12.12 -6.76 -15.14
C ASP A 150 -12.09 -7.92 -14.11
N LEU A 151 -12.91 -7.86 -13.04
CA LEU A 151 -12.89 -8.87 -11.98
C LEU A 151 -13.63 -10.14 -12.39
N THR A 152 -12.92 -11.27 -12.28
CA THR A 152 -13.43 -12.63 -12.50
C THR A 152 -13.44 -13.45 -11.19
N GLY A 153 -13.16 -12.82 -10.05
CA GLY A 153 -13.05 -13.48 -8.76
C GLY A 153 -12.56 -12.56 -7.64
N LEU A 154 -13.11 -12.73 -6.43
CA LEU A 154 -12.73 -12.02 -5.21
C LEU A 154 -12.71 -12.98 -4.02
N GLU A 155 -11.56 -13.20 -3.41
CA GLU A 155 -11.40 -14.03 -2.20
C GLU A 155 -10.57 -13.33 -1.10
N PHE A 156 -10.71 -13.80 0.15
CA PHE A 156 -10.05 -13.22 1.33
C PHE A 156 -9.38 -14.31 2.18
N GLU A 157 -8.11 -14.62 1.89
CA GLU A 157 -7.32 -15.64 2.58
C GLU A 157 -6.79 -15.12 3.93
N LYS A 158 -7.36 -15.59 5.05
CA LYS A 158 -6.98 -15.15 6.40
C LYS A 158 -5.82 -15.98 6.96
N ALA A 159 -4.60 -15.42 6.92
CA ALA A 159 -3.40 -16.03 7.49
C ALA A 159 -2.98 -15.41 8.84
N SER A 160 -1.95 -15.98 9.48
CA SER A 160 -1.57 -15.66 10.86
C SER A 160 -1.01 -14.25 11.09
N VAL A 161 -0.39 -13.65 10.06
CA VAL A 161 0.25 -12.32 10.14
C VAL A 161 -0.56 -11.25 9.42
N ALA A 162 -1.14 -11.59 8.28
CA ALA A 162 -1.93 -10.71 7.43
C ALA A 162 -3.07 -11.52 6.79
N THR A 163 -4.12 -10.82 6.35
CA THR A 163 -5.12 -11.34 5.43
C THR A 163 -4.69 -10.96 4.02
N GLU A 164 -4.81 -11.87 3.07
CA GLU A 164 -4.48 -11.65 1.67
C GLU A 164 -5.77 -11.52 0.87
N ILE A 165 -5.98 -10.35 0.27
CA ILE A 165 -7.06 -10.09 -0.69
C ILE A 165 -6.58 -10.67 -2.02
N VAL A 166 -7.39 -11.55 -2.61
CA VAL A 166 -7.09 -12.20 -3.89
C VAL A 166 -8.12 -11.75 -4.91
N LEU A 167 -7.65 -11.04 -5.93
CA LEU A 167 -8.45 -10.52 -7.04
C LEU A 167 -8.05 -11.30 -8.29
N GLN A 168 -9.01 -11.82 -9.05
CA GLN A 168 -8.74 -12.43 -10.36
C GLN A 168 -9.02 -11.38 -11.44
N VAL A 169 -7.99 -10.98 -12.18
CA VAL A 169 -8.04 -9.99 -13.28
C VAL A 169 -7.31 -10.61 -14.47
N ASP A 170 -7.90 -10.61 -15.68
CA ASP A 170 -7.39 -11.36 -16.85
C ASP A 170 -7.09 -12.85 -16.57
N GLY A 171 -7.84 -13.49 -15.65
CA GLY A 171 -7.55 -14.84 -15.16
C GLY A 171 -6.25 -14.97 -14.36
N ARG A 172 -5.70 -13.86 -13.83
CA ARG A 172 -4.46 -13.79 -13.05
C ARG A 172 -4.75 -13.37 -11.60
N PRO A 173 -4.27 -14.13 -10.59
CA PRO A 173 -4.50 -13.81 -9.19
C PRO A 173 -3.55 -12.71 -8.70
N GLN A 174 -4.07 -11.49 -8.53
CA GLN A 174 -3.41 -10.39 -7.84
C GLN A 174 -3.60 -10.54 -6.32
N ARG A 175 -2.52 -10.47 -5.56
CA ARG A 175 -2.51 -10.75 -4.11
C ARG A 175 -2.02 -9.54 -3.32
N ILE A 176 -2.93 -8.95 -2.53
CA ILE A 176 -2.68 -7.74 -1.74
C ILE A 176 -2.70 -8.10 -0.25
N LYS A 177 -1.60 -7.83 0.46
CA LYS A 177 -1.45 -8.19 1.88
C LYS A 177 -1.90 -7.07 2.80
N THR A 178 -2.90 -7.36 3.62
CA THR A 178 -3.51 -6.43 4.57
C THR A 178 -3.25 -6.89 6.01
N PRO A 179 -2.59 -6.07 6.86
CA PRO A 179 -2.43 -6.35 8.29
C PRO A 179 -3.74 -6.70 9.00
N ASN A 180 -3.68 -7.71 9.88
CA ASN A 180 -4.86 -8.35 10.48
C ASN A 180 -5.71 -7.44 11.40
N ASP A 181 -5.16 -6.32 11.86
CA ASP A 181 -5.86 -5.28 12.63
C ASP A 181 -6.83 -4.47 11.75
N LYS A 182 -6.40 -4.06 10.55
CA LYS A 182 -7.24 -3.31 9.60
C LYS A 182 -8.01 -4.22 8.63
N ALA A 183 -7.56 -5.45 8.40
CA ALA A 183 -8.09 -6.38 7.39
C ALA A 183 -9.63 -6.50 7.36
N ARG A 184 -10.29 -6.57 8.51
CA ARG A 184 -11.76 -6.67 8.58
C ARG A 184 -12.50 -5.43 8.09
N LEU A 185 -11.89 -4.25 8.21
CA LEU A 185 -12.47 -3.00 7.72
C LEU A 185 -12.34 -2.96 6.19
N VAL A 186 -11.15 -3.27 5.67
CA VAL A 186 -10.86 -3.35 4.23
C VAL A 186 -11.74 -4.39 3.54
N GLU A 187 -11.84 -5.60 4.12
CA GLU A 187 -12.71 -6.68 3.65
C GLU A 187 -14.17 -6.21 3.51
N LYS A 188 -14.70 -5.51 4.53
CA LYS A 188 -16.06 -4.98 4.52
C LYS A 188 -16.25 -3.84 3.51
N THR A 189 -15.28 -2.92 3.41
CA THR A 189 -15.38 -1.75 2.50
C THR A 189 -15.27 -2.20 1.04
N LEU A 190 -14.33 -3.08 0.71
CA LEU A 190 -14.20 -3.66 -0.63
C LEU A 190 -15.41 -4.52 -1.00
N GLN A 191 -15.93 -5.35 -0.08
CA GLN A 191 -17.18 -6.08 -0.31
C GLN A 191 -18.36 -5.13 -0.55
N LYS A 192 -18.50 -4.02 0.18
CA LYS A 192 -19.54 -3.01 -0.10
C LYS A 192 -19.41 -2.48 -1.54
N ALA A 193 -18.24 -1.96 -1.91
CA ALA A 193 -18.03 -1.33 -3.21
C ALA A 193 -18.29 -2.31 -4.37
N VAL A 194 -17.70 -3.50 -4.32
CA VAL A 194 -17.88 -4.53 -5.36
C VAL A 194 -19.33 -5.04 -5.41
N PHE A 195 -20.02 -5.18 -4.28
CA PHE A 195 -21.44 -5.58 -4.28
C PHE A 195 -22.36 -4.50 -4.85
N GLU A 196 -22.04 -3.23 -4.62
CA GLU A 196 -22.80 -2.08 -5.12
C GLU A 196 -22.55 -1.83 -6.61
N PHE A 197 -21.34 -2.11 -7.11
CA PHE A 197 -20.99 -2.11 -8.53
C PHE A 197 -21.73 -3.20 -9.33
N PHE A 198 -21.76 -4.43 -8.82
CA PHE A 198 -22.40 -5.58 -9.50
C PHE A 198 -23.90 -5.77 -9.18
N ASP A 199 -24.54 -4.86 -8.42
CA ASP A 199 -25.93 -4.97 -7.90
C ASP A 199 -26.25 -6.34 -7.25
N VAL A 200 -25.30 -6.85 -6.44
CA VAL A 200 -25.42 -8.13 -5.70
C VAL A 200 -25.48 -7.89 -4.19
N THR A 201 -25.99 -8.87 -3.43
CA THR A 201 -26.13 -8.73 -1.97
C THR A 201 -25.19 -9.65 -1.16
N SER A 202 -24.43 -10.51 -1.83
CA SER A 202 -23.60 -11.54 -1.19
C SER A 202 -22.46 -12.08 -2.07
N MET A 203 -21.42 -12.61 -1.43
CA MET A 203 -20.31 -13.30 -2.11
C MET A 203 -20.78 -14.46 -3.00
N SER A 204 -21.90 -15.12 -2.66
CA SER A 204 -22.44 -16.24 -3.44
C SER A 204 -23.13 -15.78 -4.72
N GLU A 205 -23.75 -14.60 -4.72
CA GLU A 205 -24.29 -13.97 -5.92
C GLU A 205 -23.16 -13.43 -6.79
N LEU A 206 -22.17 -12.74 -6.19
CA LEU A 206 -20.96 -12.29 -6.90
C LEU A 206 -20.23 -13.44 -7.62
N GLN A 207 -19.99 -14.56 -6.94
CA GLN A 207 -19.36 -15.73 -7.55
C GLN A 207 -20.23 -16.41 -8.62
N SER A 208 -21.55 -16.21 -8.59
CA SER A 208 -22.46 -16.65 -9.65
C SER A 208 -22.39 -15.74 -10.87
N HIS A 209 -22.21 -14.43 -10.69
CA HIS A 209 -21.99 -13.45 -11.77
C HIS A 209 -20.76 -13.82 -12.59
N PHE A 210 -19.59 -13.96 -11.93
CA PHE A 210 -18.33 -14.32 -12.56
C PHE A 210 -18.40 -15.68 -13.32
N GLN A 211 -19.15 -16.65 -12.81
CA GLN A 211 -19.33 -17.92 -13.51
C GLN A 211 -20.25 -17.77 -14.74
N THR A 212 -21.26 -16.92 -14.69
CA THR A 212 -22.16 -16.68 -15.84
C THR A 212 -21.42 -16.00 -16.98
N GLU A 213 -20.60 -14.99 -16.72
CA GLU A 213 -19.84 -14.30 -17.78
C GLU A 213 -18.74 -15.20 -18.36
N ALA A 214 -18.03 -15.97 -17.53
CA ALA A 214 -17.05 -16.96 -18.00
C ALA A 214 -17.70 -18.09 -18.84
N ASP A 215 -18.94 -18.48 -18.50
CA ASP A 215 -19.72 -19.41 -19.33
C ASP A 215 -20.13 -18.74 -20.66
N GLU A 216 -20.56 -17.47 -20.67
CA GLU A 216 -20.98 -16.73 -21.87
C GLU A 216 -19.82 -16.43 -22.84
N GLU A 217 -18.63 -16.01 -22.37
CA GLU A 217 -17.43 -15.88 -23.21
C GLU A 217 -17.05 -17.19 -23.90
N SER A 218 -17.30 -18.33 -23.26
CA SER A 218 -16.94 -19.65 -23.80
C SER A 218 -17.83 -20.12 -24.96
N VAL A 219 -18.96 -19.44 -25.24
CA VAL A 219 -19.92 -19.87 -26.29
C VAL A 219 -19.57 -19.33 -27.68
N ASP A 220 -18.70 -18.32 -27.79
CA ASP A 220 -18.32 -17.72 -29.08
C ASP A 220 -17.22 -18.52 -29.83
N GLU A 221 -16.64 -19.55 -29.20
CA GLU A 221 -15.98 -20.63 -29.95
C GLU A 221 -17.03 -21.53 -30.63
N GLU A 222 -17.56 -21.09 -31.79
CA GLU A 222 -18.36 -21.97 -32.66
C GLU A 222 -17.55 -23.25 -32.97
N PRO A 223 -18.01 -24.45 -32.54
CA PRO A 223 -17.41 -25.68 -33.03
C PRO A 223 -17.84 -25.80 -34.50
N ALA A 224 -16.92 -25.49 -35.42
CA ALA A 224 -17.13 -25.48 -36.86
C ALA A 224 -17.48 -26.86 -37.43
N SER A 225 -18.69 -27.33 -37.12
CA SER A 225 -19.20 -28.68 -37.34
C SER A 225 -19.67 -28.86 -38.80
N THR A 226 -18.75 -28.61 -39.72
CA THR A 226 -18.89 -29.02 -41.12
C THR A 226 -18.66 -30.52 -41.16
N GLY A 227 -19.69 -31.29 -40.83
CA GLY A 227 -19.66 -32.74 -40.96
C GLY A 227 -19.55 -33.13 -42.43
N ASP A 228 -18.37 -33.62 -42.85
CA ASP A 228 -18.19 -34.27 -44.14
C ASP A 228 -17.93 -35.77 -43.97
N GLU A 229 -18.48 -36.53 -44.90
CA GLU A 229 -18.81 -37.95 -44.76
C GLU A 229 -17.63 -38.86 -45.12
N PHE A 230 -16.93 -39.44 -44.14
CA PHE A 230 -16.09 -40.62 -44.39
C PHE A 230 -16.16 -41.71 -43.32
N SER A 231 -16.88 -42.79 -43.65
CA SER A 231 -16.87 -44.04 -42.90
C SER A 231 -15.86 -45.03 -43.47
N PHE A 232 -14.71 -45.14 -42.80
CA PHE A 232 -13.85 -46.32 -42.82
C PHE A 232 -13.41 -46.58 -41.37
N GLY A 233 -13.32 -47.81 -40.86
CA GLY A 233 -13.42 -49.11 -41.52
C GLY A 233 -12.53 -50.06 -40.73
N SER A 234 -13.11 -50.93 -39.90
CA SER A 234 -12.38 -51.67 -38.87
C SER A 234 -11.57 -52.86 -39.42
N GLU A 235 -10.41 -52.59 -40.03
CA GLU A 235 -9.39 -53.62 -40.30
C GLU A 235 -7.98 -53.03 -40.55
N ILE A 236 -7.07 -53.12 -39.56
CA ILE A 236 -5.68 -53.62 -39.71
C ILE A 236 -5.03 -53.88 -38.33
N THR A 237 -4.02 -54.76 -38.32
CA THR A 237 -3.46 -55.45 -37.14
C THR A 237 -2.31 -54.70 -36.46
N PRO A 238 -2.17 -54.74 -35.11
CA PRO A 238 -0.98 -54.21 -34.43
C PRO A 238 0.28 -55.03 -34.75
N LEU A 239 1.41 -54.35 -34.95
CA LEU A 239 2.71 -54.97 -35.16
C LEU A 239 3.61 -54.78 -33.94
N GLY A 240 3.95 -55.87 -33.24
CA GLY A 240 4.98 -55.91 -32.22
C GLY A 240 6.02 -56.98 -32.56
N GLY A 241 7.29 -56.73 -32.22
CA GLY A 241 8.38 -57.69 -32.43
C GLY A 241 9.76 -57.04 -32.52
N ASP A 242 10.49 -57.09 -31.40
CA ASP A 242 11.94 -57.14 -31.24
C ASP A 242 12.90 -56.92 -32.43
N SER A 243 13.95 -56.13 -32.17
CA SER A 243 15.32 -56.63 -32.25
C SER A 243 16.30 -55.79 -31.41
N GLU A 244 17.19 -56.46 -30.67
CA GLU A 244 18.23 -55.85 -29.82
C GLU A 244 19.51 -55.45 -30.58
N THR A 245 20.22 -54.45 -30.05
CA THR A 245 21.69 -54.20 -30.12
C THR A 245 22.41 -54.02 -31.47
N THR A 246 23.26 -52.99 -31.57
CA THR A 246 24.74 -53.14 -31.40
C THR A 246 25.47 -51.77 -31.40
N ASN A 247 26.70 -51.75 -30.89
CA ASN A 247 27.49 -50.53 -30.61
C ASN A 247 28.29 -50.00 -31.81
N ALA A 248 28.59 -48.69 -31.78
CA ALA A 248 29.84 -48.16 -32.33
C ALA A 248 30.34 -47.00 -31.44
N SER A 249 31.42 -47.22 -30.68
CA SER A 249 32.05 -46.20 -29.83
C SER A 249 33.03 -45.33 -30.63
N THR A 250 33.23 -44.09 -30.20
CA THR A 250 34.54 -43.42 -30.31
C THR A 250 34.69 -42.44 -29.15
N GLU A 251 35.61 -42.74 -28.24
CA GLU A 251 36.18 -41.79 -27.29
C GLU A 251 37.46 -41.22 -27.92
N ASP A 252 37.73 -39.92 -27.75
CA ASP A 252 39.11 -39.42 -27.68
C ASP A 252 39.16 -38.15 -26.82
N ASP A 253 40.29 -37.91 -26.16
CA ASP A 253 40.47 -36.94 -25.08
C ASP A 253 41.89 -36.34 -25.14
N THR A 254 42.03 -35.04 -25.43
CA THR A 254 43.35 -34.35 -25.39
C THR A 254 43.30 -32.82 -25.22
N ASN A 255 43.13 -32.38 -23.97
CA ASN A 255 44.15 -31.64 -23.20
C ASN A 255 45.02 -30.49 -23.84
N ARG A 256 44.96 -29.28 -23.23
CA ARG A 256 45.99 -28.19 -23.11
C ARG A 256 46.41 -27.26 -24.28
N SER A 257 46.12 -25.96 -24.13
CA SER A 257 47.06 -24.81 -23.88
C SER A 257 46.22 -23.56 -23.59
N ILE A 258 46.37 -22.76 -22.52
CA ILE A 258 47.50 -21.92 -22.05
C ILE A 258 47.90 -20.79 -23.03
N VAL A 259 47.34 -19.61 -22.76
CA VAL A 259 47.83 -18.20 -22.85
C VAL A 259 46.77 -17.37 -22.09
N ASP A 260 47.01 -16.57 -21.05
CA ASP A 260 48.20 -15.93 -20.45
C ASP A 260 48.68 -14.64 -21.16
N ALA A 261 48.52 -13.50 -20.46
CA ALA A 261 48.99 -12.16 -20.82
C ALA A 261 48.94 -11.17 -19.62
N GLU A 262 50.13 -10.76 -19.12
CA GLU A 262 50.43 -9.68 -18.13
C GLU A 262 50.81 -8.36 -18.87
N ASP A 263 50.84 -7.11 -18.35
CA ASP A 263 50.33 -6.45 -17.12
C ASP A 263 49.93 -4.98 -17.57
N GLU A 264 49.92 -3.84 -16.86
CA GLU A 264 50.27 -3.32 -15.51
C GLU A 264 49.27 -2.17 -15.17
N PRO A 265 49.14 -1.67 -13.93
CA PRO A 265 48.12 -0.69 -13.55
C PRO A 265 48.55 0.77 -13.78
N THR A 266 47.79 1.74 -13.25
CA THR A 266 48.25 3.14 -13.12
C THR A 266 47.81 3.71 -11.76
N LYS A 267 48.75 4.33 -11.06
CA LYS A 267 48.65 4.77 -9.66
C LYS A 267 48.56 6.29 -9.59
N GLY A 268 47.65 6.82 -8.78
CA GLY A 268 47.49 8.25 -8.51
C GLY A 268 46.96 8.48 -7.09
N GLU A 269 47.73 9.19 -6.28
CA GLU A 269 47.42 9.54 -4.89
C GLU A 269 47.07 11.03 -4.77
N THR A 270 46.79 11.47 -3.52
CA THR A 270 46.49 12.83 -3.01
C THR A 270 45.01 13.26 -3.03
N GLU A 271 44.46 13.90 -1.99
CA GLU A 271 44.88 14.04 -0.56
C GLU A 271 43.65 14.42 0.32
N ASP A 272 43.88 14.56 1.64
CA ASP A 272 42.94 14.94 2.72
C ASP A 272 41.96 16.12 2.46
N GLY A 273 40.84 16.12 3.19
CA GLY A 273 39.85 17.21 3.14
C GLY A 273 38.68 17.13 4.12
N GLU A 274 38.91 17.12 5.44
CA GLU A 274 37.86 17.37 6.44
C GLU A 274 37.30 18.81 6.35
N PRO A 275 35.98 19.02 6.52
CA PRO A 275 35.40 20.30 6.90
C PRO A 275 34.76 20.23 8.30
N ALA A 276 35.54 20.50 9.35
CA ALA A 276 34.98 20.78 10.67
C ALA A 276 34.36 22.19 10.69
N ILE A 277 33.09 22.30 11.10
CA ILE A 277 32.44 23.59 11.42
C ILE A 277 31.89 23.56 12.85
N ALA A 278 32.24 24.57 13.64
CA ALA A 278 31.88 24.68 15.06
C ALA A 278 31.32 26.07 15.38
N SER A 279 30.03 26.12 15.72
CA SER A 279 29.29 27.23 16.36
C SER A 279 27.88 26.71 16.70
N GLY A 280 27.20 27.16 17.75
CA GLY A 280 27.59 28.09 18.81
C GLY A 280 26.57 28.05 19.96
N LEU A 281 26.98 28.46 21.17
CA LEU A 281 26.17 28.36 22.39
C LEU A 281 24.95 29.29 22.38
N SER A 282 23.83 28.82 22.96
CA SER A 282 22.90 29.63 23.76
C SER A 282 22.20 28.76 24.80
N GLU A 283 22.30 29.17 26.07
CA GLU A 283 21.41 28.74 27.16
C GLU A 283 20.22 29.71 27.26
N THR A 284 19.44 29.60 28.36
CA THR A 284 18.18 30.28 28.70
C THR A 284 16.91 29.71 28.01
N GLU A 285 15.74 29.63 28.68
CA GLU A 285 15.42 29.97 30.07
C GLU A 285 14.35 29.04 30.67
N SER A 286 14.30 28.94 32.00
CA SER A 286 13.36 28.07 32.72
C SER A 286 11.96 28.69 32.83
N ALA A 287 10.93 27.93 32.47
CA ALA A 287 9.54 28.26 32.79
C ALA A 287 9.00 27.29 33.85
N SER A 288 8.91 27.74 35.09
CA SER A 288 8.17 27.02 36.14
C SER A 288 6.67 27.07 35.86
N ILE A 289 6.01 25.91 35.88
CA ILE A 289 4.55 25.84 35.93
C ILE A 289 4.15 25.62 37.39
N GLU A 290 3.31 26.51 37.93
CA GLU A 290 2.76 26.37 39.28
C GLU A 290 1.74 25.22 39.32
N THR A 291 1.94 24.25 40.22
CA THR A 291 1.01 23.14 40.44
C THR A 291 -0.16 23.62 41.30
N THR A 292 -1.32 23.87 40.68
CA THR A 292 -2.58 24.06 41.40
C THR A 292 -3.07 22.74 41.97
N ASP A 293 -3.16 22.64 43.29
CA ASP A 293 -3.56 21.43 44.01
C ASP A 293 -5.04 21.06 43.78
N GLY A 294 -5.28 19.80 43.43
CA GLY A 294 -6.60 19.26 43.10
C GLY A 294 -6.48 17.79 42.64
N PRO A 295 -7.05 16.80 43.36
CA PRO A 295 -6.85 15.39 43.04
C PRO A 295 -7.74 14.92 41.89
N ASP A 296 -7.13 14.73 40.72
CA ASP A 296 -7.76 14.09 39.56
C ASP A 296 -7.79 12.56 39.77
N PRO A 297 -8.95 11.87 39.70
CA PRO A 297 -9.06 10.45 40.03
C PRO A 297 -8.50 9.49 38.96
N ASP A 298 -8.05 10.01 37.82
CA ASP A 298 -7.47 9.25 36.69
C ASP A 298 -5.95 9.49 36.53
N ALA A 299 -5.31 10.05 37.56
CA ALA A 299 -3.86 10.23 37.60
C ALA A 299 -3.18 8.87 37.86
N LEU A 300 -2.56 8.30 36.80
CA LEU A 300 -1.74 7.07 36.86
C LEU A 300 -0.83 7.08 38.08
N THR A 301 -0.95 6.05 38.92
CA THR A 301 -0.23 6.01 40.19
C THR A 301 1.26 5.71 39.95
N GLN A 302 2.07 5.98 40.98
CA GLN A 302 3.49 5.60 40.96
C GLN A 302 3.67 4.07 40.89
N GLU A 303 2.67 3.29 41.30
CA GLU A 303 2.67 1.82 41.21
C GLU A 303 2.36 1.35 39.78
N ASP A 304 1.38 1.95 39.08
CA ASP A 304 1.10 1.67 37.66
C ASP A 304 2.33 1.96 36.76
N LEU A 305 3.01 3.08 37.02
CA LEU A 305 4.23 3.46 36.33
C LEU A 305 5.41 2.51 36.61
N GLN A 306 5.44 1.89 37.79
CA GLN A 306 6.43 0.86 38.12
C GLN A 306 6.12 -0.46 37.41
N GLU A 307 4.86 -0.92 37.40
CA GLU A 307 4.47 -2.15 36.70
C GLU A 307 4.79 -2.08 35.20
N VAL A 308 4.45 -0.96 34.53
CA VAL A 308 4.81 -0.74 33.12
C VAL A 308 6.33 -0.75 32.91
N SER A 309 7.12 -0.22 33.87
CA SER A 309 8.59 -0.24 33.76
C SER A 309 9.19 -1.65 33.91
N ASP A 310 8.63 -2.48 34.80
CA ASP A 310 9.04 -3.87 34.99
C ASP A 310 8.67 -4.71 33.76
N GLN A 311 7.45 -4.58 33.23
CA GLN A 311 7.01 -5.22 31.99
C GLN A 311 7.90 -4.86 30.78
N LEU A 312 8.29 -3.59 30.63
CA LEU A 312 9.23 -3.16 29.60
C LEU A 312 10.63 -3.77 29.78
N SER A 313 11.08 -3.97 31.02
CA SER A 313 12.36 -4.63 31.32
C SER A 313 12.37 -6.12 30.96
N GLU A 314 11.27 -6.83 31.23
CA GLU A 314 11.10 -8.24 30.86
C GLU A 314 11.02 -8.40 29.34
N LEU A 315 10.20 -7.58 28.66
CA LEU A 315 10.08 -7.60 27.21
C LEU A 315 11.41 -7.28 26.51
N THR A 316 12.16 -6.29 27.01
CA THR A 316 13.51 -5.97 26.53
C THR A 316 14.47 -7.16 26.71
N THR A 317 14.36 -7.88 27.82
CA THR A 317 15.17 -9.08 28.09
C THR A 317 14.80 -10.23 27.13
N ALA A 318 13.52 -10.43 26.88
CA ALA A 318 13.02 -11.44 25.93
C ALA A 318 13.47 -11.15 24.48
N VAL A 319 13.36 -9.91 24.01
CA VAL A 319 13.78 -9.48 22.67
C VAL A 319 15.30 -9.62 22.48
N ASN A 320 16.11 -9.28 23.50
CA ASN A 320 17.56 -9.49 23.44
C ASN A 320 17.93 -10.98 23.34
N LYS A 321 17.27 -11.84 24.12
CA LYS A 321 17.44 -13.30 24.09
C LYS A 321 17.02 -13.91 22.74
N GLN A 322 15.95 -13.40 22.12
CA GLN A 322 15.51 -13.81 20.79
C GLN A 322 16.53 -13.39 19.70
N ASN A 323 17.05 -12.16 19.76
CA ASN A 323 18.10 -11.69 18.85
C ASN A 323 19.40 -12.51 18.98
N GLU A 324 19.79 -12.93 20.18
CA GLU A 324 20.93 -13.82 20.39
C GLU A 324 20.70 -15.22 19.78
N LEU A 325 19.49 -15.76 19.91
CA LEU A 325 19.10 -17.04 19.32
C LEU A 325 19.08 -16.98 17.78
N LEU A 326 18.55 -15.90 17.19
CA LEU A 326 18.59 -15.67 15.74
C LEU A 326 20.03 -15.57 15.21
N ARG A 327 20.93 -14.87 15.92
CA ARG A 327 22.37 -14.82 15.58
C ARG A 327 23.02 -16.21 15.61
N LYS A 328 22.68 -17.04 16.61
CA LYS A 328 23.15 -18.43 16.72
C LYS A 328 22.63 -19.31 15.57
N GLN A 329 21.35 -19.21 15.22
CA GLN A 329 20.77 -19.93 14.07
C GLN A 329 21.42 -19.49 12.74
N HIS A 330 21.57 -18.18 12.51
CA HIS A 330 22.18 -17.65 11.29
C HIS A 330 23.67 -18.06 11.18
N GLY A 331 24.39 -18.17 12.30
CA GLY A 331 25.74 -18.74 12.33
C GLY A 331 25.78 -20.23 11.95
N ALA A 332 24.88 -21.05 12.51
CA ALA A 332 24.78 -22.47 12.18
C ALA A 332 24.39 -22.71 10.71
N ILE A 333 23.47 -21.91 10.17
CA ILE A 333 23.09 -21.94 8.74
C ILE A 333 24.30 -21.62 7.85
N LYS A 334 25.10 -20.60 8.19
CA LYS A 334 26.34 -20.28 7.45
C LYS A 334 27.34 -21.42 7.49
N GLN A 335 27.53 -22.09 8.63
CA GLN A 335 28.42 -23.24 8.72
C GLN A 335 27.93 -24.42 7.85
N LEU A 336 26.63 -24.73 7.86
CA LEU A 336 26.05 -25.77 7.00
C LEU A 336 26.20 -25.46 5.50
N VAL A 337 26.05 -24.19 5.11
CA VAL A 337 26.28 -23.73 3.72
C VAL A 337 27.76 -23.83 3.34
N GLU A 338 28.68 -23.52 4.25
CA GLU A 338 30.12 -23.65 4.02
C GLU A 338 30.55 -25.12 3.88
N GLU A 339 30.04 -26.01 4.74
CA GLU A 339 30.28 -27.46 4.64
C GLU A 339 29.69 -28.06 3.34
N LEU A 340 28.48 -27.65 2.93
CA LEU A 340 27.89 -28.02 1.64
C LEU A 340 28.67 -27.49 0.42
N ARG A 341 29.39 -26.37 0.58
CA ARG A 341 30.21 -25.76 -0.48
C ARG A 341 31.59 -26.41 -0.61
N GLN A 342 32.14 -26.93 0.48
CA GLN A 342 33.44 -27.61 0.51
C GLN A 342 33.33 -29.12 0.23
N GLY A 343 32.13 -29.70 0.29
CA GLY A 343 31.84 -31.11 0.00
C GLY A 343 31.52 -31.46 -1.46
N ARG A 344 31.94 -30.65 -2.45
CA ARG A 344 31.62 -30.82 -3.88
C ARG A 344 32.82 -30.61 -4.80
#